data_AF-A0AB73GG15-F1
#
_entry.id   AF-A0AB73GG15-F1
#
_cell.length_a   1.000
_cell.length_b   1.000
_cell.length_c   1.000
_cell.angle_alpha   90.00
_cell.angle_beta   90.00
_cell.angle_gamma   90.00
#
_symmetry.space_group_name_H-M   'P 1'
#
loop_
_entity.id
_entity.type
_entity.pdbx_description
1 polymer ?
#
loop_
_entity_poly.entity_id
_entity_poly.type
_entity_poly.pdbx_seq_one_letter_code
_entity_poly.pdbx_strand_id
1 'polypeptide(L)'
;MKLFSVLSFFIILISASDKDKKNTNEIIEKCMNIKYSPDVIDCMMKKEKETKKAYNKEFEAYLKSELNQDEISRDKESFTKLAREAKEGWDLYSENECLAEAASYEKNNDGYNATYNICLIEKNTQRINYYKEHKH
;
A
#
# COMPACT_ATOMS: atom_id res chain seq x y z
N MET A 1 21.19 16.89 40.55
CA MET A 1 21.63 16.19 39.31
C MET A 1 20.95 14.83 39.27
N LYS A 2 19.98 14.65 38.38
CA LYS A 2 19.67 13.40 37.65
C LYS A 2 18.62 13.75 36.60
N LEU A 3 19.13 13.95 35.38
CA LEU A 3 18.37 13.96 34.13
C LEU A 3 17.90 12.54 33.82
N PHE A 4 16.61 12.40 33.51
CA PHE A 4 16.04 11.42 32.58
C PHE A 4 14.75 12.12 32.09
N SER A 5 14.69 12.82 30.95
CA SER A 5 14.86 12.35 29.57
C SER A 5 14.43 10.90 29.40
N VAL A 6 13.15 10.68 29.12
CA VAL A 6 12.73 9.78 28.04
C VAL A 6 11.46 10.38 27.43
N LEU A 7 11.63 10.85 26.21
CA LEU A 7 10.62 11.12 25.20
C LEU A 7 9.40 10.21 25.36
N SER A 8 8.21 10.82 25.50
CA SER A 8 6.97 10.20 25.03
C SER A 8 7.13 9.90 23.55
N PHE A 9 7.60 8.69 23.23
CA PHE A 9 7.43 8.10 21.92
C PHE A 9 5.92 7.99 21.71
N PHE A 10 5.37 8.96 20.98
CA PHE A 10 4.11 8.81 20.27
C PHE A 10 4.30 7.61 19.34
N ILE A 11 3.90 6.43 19.81
CA ILE A 11 3.69 5.28 18.95
C ILE A 11 2.52 5.68 18.07
N ILE A 12 2.80 6.25 16.90
CA ILE A 12 1.84 6.33 15.81
C ILE A 12 1.65 4.88 15.36
N LEU A 13 0.78 4.16 16.06
CA LEU A 13 0.14 2.97 15.55
C LEU A 13 -0.56 3.42 14.27
N ILE A 14 0.06 3.16 13.12
CA ILE A 14 -0.63 3.20 11.84
C ILE A 14 -1.60 2.02 11.89
N SER A 15 -2.75 2.23 12.53
CA SER A 15 -3.89 1.36 12.40
C SER A 15 -4.32 1.44 10.94
N ALA A 16 -4.06 0.39 10.16
CA ALA A 16 -4.74 0.18 8.89
C ALA A 16 -6.24 0.42 9.13
N SER A 17 -6.86 1.33 8.38
CA SER A 17 -8.24 1.72 8.65
C SER A 17 -9.17 0.53 8.41
N ASP A 18 -10.28 0.44 9.14
CA ASP A 18 -11.27 -0.63 8.94
C ASP A 18 -11.81 -0.65 7.49
N LYS A 19 -11.77 0.50 6.81
CA LYS A 19 -12.11 0.67 5.39
C LYS A 19 -11.09 0.00 4.47
N ASP A 20 -9.79 0.08 4.79
CA ASP A 20 -8.73 -0.58 4.03
C ASP A 20 -8.88 -2.10 4.13
N LYS A 21 -9.07 -2.61 5.36
CA LYS A 21 -9.28 -4.04 5.62
C LYS A 21 -10.51 -4.58 4.88
N LYS A 22 -11.62 -3.83 4.89
CA LYS A 22 -12.84 -4.20 4.16
C LYS A 22 -12.60 -4.31 2.66
N ASN A 23 -11.97 -3.30 2.06
CA ASN A 23 -11.71 -3.28 0.61
C ASN A 23 -10.78 -4.41 0.18
N THR A 24 -9.74 -4.70 0.98
CA THR A 24 -8.86 -5.84 0.75
C THR A 24 -9.63 -7.16 0.83
N ASN A 25 -10.44 -7.35 1.86
CA ASN A 25 -11.21 -8.59 2.04
C ASN A 25 -12.14 -8.86 0.84
N GLU A 26 -12.83 -7.84 0.32
CA GLU A 26 -13.66 -7.98 -0.88
C GLU A 26 -12.86 -8.37 -2.15
N ILE A 27 -11.58 -8.01 -2.22
CA ILE A 27 -10.68 -8.41 -3.31
C ILE A 27 -10.24 -9.87 -3.12
N ILE A 28 -9.85 -10.25 -1.90
CA ILE A 28 -9.33 -11.59 -1.57
C ILE A 28 -10.43 -12.65 -1.61
N GLU A 29 -11.63 -12.34 -1.12
CA GLU A 29 -12.79 -13.26 -1.11
C GLU A 29 -13.12 -13.79 -2.50
N LYS A 30 -12.89 -13.00 -3.55
CA LYS A 30 -13.07 -13.43 -4.95
C LYS A 30 -12.15 -14.59 -5.34
N CYS A 31 -10.95 -14.66 -4.74
CA CYS A 31 -10.01 -15.75 -4.96
C CYS A 31 -10.26 -16.93 -4.01
N MET A 32 -10.62 -16.66 -2.75
CA MET A 32 -10.86 -17.70 -1.74
C MET A 32 -12.11 -18.54 -2.01
N ASN A 33 -13.04 -18.05 -2.84
CA ASN A 33 -14.21 -18.81 -3.29
C ASN A 33 -13.89 -19.83 -4.40
N ILE A 34 -12.64 -19.89 -4.89
CA ILE A 34 -12.20 -20.92 -5.84
C ILE A 34 -11.95 -22.21 -5.05
N LYS A 35 -12.45 -23.35 -5.56
CA LYS A 35 -12.24 -24.65 -4.93
C LYS A 35 -10.74 -24.96 -4.86
N TYR A 36 -10.19 -25.04 -3.65
CA TYR A 36 -8.77 -25.23 -3.30
C TYR A 36 -7.92 -25.85 -4.43
N SER A 37 -7.05 -25.04 -5.03
CA SER A 37 -6.12 -25.41 -6.10
C SER A 37 -5.05 -24.30 -6.26
N PRO A 38 -3.98 -24.54 -7.04
CA PRO A 38 -3.06 -23.49 -7.50
C PRO A 38 -3.73 -22.25 -8.11
N ASP A 39 -4.98 -22.37 -8.58
CA ASP A 39 -5.76 -21.27 -9.15
C ASP A 39 -6.04 -20.15 -8.13
N VAL A 40 -6.02 -20.46 -6.83
CA VAL A 40 -6.16 -19.44 -5.77
C VAL A 40 -4.94 -18.52 -5.77
N ILE A 41 -3.73 -19.09 -5.89
CA ILE A 41 -2.48 -18.33 -5.93
C ILE A 41 -2.40 -17.51 -7.20
N ASP A 42 -2.74 -18.10 -8.35
CA ASP A 42 -2.81 -17.38 -9.63
C ASP A 42 -3.81 -16.21 -9.58
N CYS A 43 -4.96 -16.43 -8.94
CA CYS A 43 -5.93 -15.37 -8.71
C CYS A 43 -5.34 -14.25 -7.84
N MET A 44 -4.66 -14.58 -6.74
CA MET A 44 -4.02 -13.59 -5.86
C MET A 44 -2.95 -12.78 -6.60
N MET A 45 -2.09 -13.43 -7.38
CA MET A 45 -1.08 -12.76 -8.21
C MET A 45 -1.72 -11.85 -9.26
N LYS A 46 -2.84 -12.27 -9.86
CA LYS A 46 -3.59 -11.42 -10.78
C LYS A 46 -4.20 -10.21 -10.06
N LYS A 47 -4.75 -10.41 -8.87
CA LYS A 47 -5.32 -9.32 -8.05
C LYS A 47 -4.27 -8.34 -7.56
N GLU A 48 -3.08 -8.81 -7.21
CA GLU A 48 -1.94 -7.94 -6.89
C GLU A 48 -1.65 -7.02 -8.07
N LYS A 49 -1.47 -7.57 -9.28
CA LYS A 49 -1.19 -6.79 -10.50
C LYS A 49 -2.28 -5.77 -10.82
N GLU A 50 -3.54 -6.19 -10.72
CA GLU A 50 -4.71 -5.31 -10.90
C GLU A 50 -4.70 -4.15 -9.90
N THR A 51 -4.42 -4.44 -8.63
CA THR A 51 -4.39 -3.45 -7.56
C THR A 51 -3.20 -2.51 -7.69
N LYS A 52 -2.02 -3.01 -8.08
CA LYS A 52 -0.84 -2.17 -8.38
C LYS A 52 -1.12 -1.21 -9.53
N LYS A 53 -1.79 -1.68 -10.58
CA LYS A 53 -2.21 -0.83 -11.71
C LYS A 53 -3.19 0.25 -11.25
N ALA A 54 -4.16 -0.09 -10.40
CA ALA A 54 -5.11 0.87 -9.83
C ALA A 54 -4.40 1.91 -8.95
N TYR A 55 -3.45 1.48 -8.12
CA TYR A 55 -2.61 2.34 -7.29
C TYR A 55 -1.81 3.35 -8.12
N ASN A 56 -1.09 2.90 -9.15
CA ASN A 56 -0.33 3.80 -10.01
C ASN A 56 -1.25 4.80 -10.75
N LYS A 57 -2.42 4.36 -11.19
CA LYS A 57 -3.42 5.24 -11.81
C LYS A 57 -3.93 6.30 -10.84
N GLU A 58 -4.23 5.92 -9.60
CA GLU A 58 -4.73 6.84 -8.58
C GLU A 58 -3.65 7.85 -8.15
N PHE A 59 -2.38 7.44 -8.09
CA PHE A 59 -1.28 8.37 -7.86
C PHE A 59 -1.21 9.48 -8.92
N GLU A 60 -1.29 9.13 -10.19
CA GLU A 60 -1.27 10.15 -11.27
C GLU A 60 -2.53 11.04 -11.23
N ALA A 61 -3.67 10.51 -10.78
CA ALA A 61 -4.88 11.30 -10.57
C ALA A 61 -4.71 12.31 -9.41
N TYR A 62 -4.14 11.87 -8.29
CA TYR A 62 -3.77 12.73 -7.15
C TYR A 62 -2.75 13.80 -7.56
N LEU A 63 -1.67 13.42 -8.23
CA LEU A 63 -0.68 14.40 -8.70
C LEU A 63 -1.33 15.46 -9.59
N LYS A 64 -2.23 15.06 -10.49
CA LYS A 64 -2.95 15.98 -11.35
C LYS A 64 -3.92 16.89 -10.58
N SER A 65 -4.64 16.40 -9.55
CA SER A 65 -5.53 17.26 -8.76
C SER A 65 -4.76 18.36 -8.06
N GLU A 66 -3.66 18.00 -7.40
CA GLU A 66 -2.84 18.93 -6.64
C GLU A 66 -2.25 20.02 -7.55
N LEU A 67 -1.72 19.63 -8.72
CA LEU A 67 -1.11 20.57 -9.65
C LEU A 67 -2.10 21.55 -10.30
N ASN A 68 -3.40 21.27 -10.24
CA ASN A 68 -4.45 22.17 -10.73
C ASN A 68 -4.93 23.17 -9.66
N GLN A 69 -4.43 23.08 -8.43
CA GLN A 69 -4.75 24.05 -7.38
C GLN A 69 -3.98 25.36 -7.54
N ASP A 70 -4.67 26.47 -7.32
CA ASP A 70 -4.09 27.82 -7.39
C ASP A 70 -3.02 28.07 -6.31
N GLU A 71 -3.08 27.37 -5.16
CA GLU A 71 -2.10 27.50 -4.07
C GLU A 71 -0.74 26.83 -4.38
N ILE A 72 -0.73 25.74 -5.17
CA ILE A 72 0.50 25.07 -5.62
C ILE A 72 1.16 25.84 -6.78
N SER A 73 0.62 27.01 -7.16
CA SER A 73 1.13 27.83 -8.27
C SER A 73 2.59 28.27 -8.14
N ARG A 74 3.19 28.25 -6.94
CA ARG A 74 4.55 28.78 -6.73
C ARG A 74 5.67 27.76 -6.84
N ASP A 75 5.43 26.46 -6.63
CA ASP A 75 6.49 25.43 -6.77
C ASP A 75 5.94 24.02 -7.12
N LYS A 76 5.29 23.94 -8.28
CA LYS A 76 4.76 22.68 -8.85
C LYS A 76 5.83 21.60 -9.06
N GLU A 77 7.06 22.03 -9.36
CA GLU A 77 8.17 21.14 -9.64
C GLU A 77 8.64 20.45 -8.36
N SER A 78 8.91 21.20 -7.29
CA SER A 78 9.32 20.60 -6.01
C SER A 78 8.22 19.72 -5.43
N PHE A 79 6.95 20.12 -5.53
CA PHE A 79 5.84 19.27 -5.10
C PHE A 79 5.82 17.94 -5.86
N THR A 80 5.91 18.00 -7.20
CA THR A 80 5.90 16.80 -8.04
C THR A 80 7.06 15.88 -7.70
N LYS A 81 8.26 16.43 -7.51
CA LYS A 81 9.45 15.68 -7.12
C LYS A 81 9.23 14.96 -5.79
N LEU A 82 8.83 15.69 -4.75
CA LEU A 82 8.60 15.12 -3.43
C LEU A 82 7.49 14.06 -3.43
N ALA A 83 6.40 14.28 -4.18
CA ALA A 83 5.32 13.30 -4.30
C ALA A 83 5.79 12.00 -4.97
N ARG A 84 6.67 12.08 -5.98
CA ARG A 84 7.27 10.90 -6.62
C ARG A 84 8.25 10.18 -5.70
N GLU A 85 9.13 10.91 -5.01
CA GLU A 85 10.05 10.34 -4.02
C GLU A 85 9.29 9.63 -2.88
N ALA A 86 8.21 10.24 -2.39
CA ALA A 86 7.36 9.61 -1.37
C ALA A 86 6.68 8.33 -1.88
N LYS A 87 6.31 8.28 -3.16
CA LYS A 87 5.78 7.07 -3.79
C LYS A 87 6.83 5.96 -3.88
N GLU A 88 8.04 6.31 -4.32
CA GLU A 88 9.16 5.36 -4.41
C GLU A 88 9.54 4.79 -3.04
N GLY A 89 9.59 5.65 -2.02
CA GLY A 89 9.82 5.21 -0.64
C GLY A 89 8.72 4.27 -0.12
N TRP A 90 7.45 4.57 -0.43
CA TRP A 90 6.33 3.69 -0.08
C TRP A 90 6.40 2.34 -0.81
N ASP A 91 6.75 2.35 -2.10
CA ASP A 91 6.89 1.13 -2.90
C ASP A 91 7.97 0.22 -2.31
N LEU A 92 9.15 0.77 -1.99
CA LEU A 92 10.25 0.03 -1.38
C LEU A 92 9.92 -0.49 0.03
N TYR A 93 9.29 0.35 0.85
CA TYR A 93 8.84 -0.06 2.19
C TYR A 93 7.85 -1.22 2.11
N SER A 94 6.84 -1.11 1.25
CA SER A 94 5.79 -2.12 1.10
C SER A 94 6.37 -3.45 0.61
N GLU A 95 7.27 -3.43 -0.37
CA GLU A 95 7.92 -4.65 -0.87
C GLU A 95 8.71 -5.36 0.23
N ASN A 96 9.57 -4.63 0.95
CA ASN A 96 10.39 -5.22 2.01
C ASN A 96 9.56 -5.74 3.19
N GLU A 97 8.51 -5.00 3.58
CA GLU A 97 7.61 -5.43 4.65
C GLU A 97 6.85 -6.70 4.26
N CYS A 98 6.30 -6.76 3.06
CA CYS A 98 5.60 -7.95 2.59
C CYS A 98 6.52 -9.16 2.41
N LEU A 99 7.79 -8.96 2.01
CA LEU A 99 8.80 -10.02 2.01
C LEU A 99 9.09 -10.52 3.43
N ALA A 100 9.17 -9.62 4.41
CA ALA A 100 9.39 -9.99 5.81
C ALA A 100 8.19 -10.77 6.39
N GLU A 101 6.95 -10.37 6.05
CA GLU A 101 5.75 -11.11 6.44
C GLU A 101 5.70 -12.52 5.83
N ALA A 102 6.08 -12.66 4.56
CA ALA A 102 6.13 -13.96 3.89
C ALA A 102 7.28 -14.86 4.37
N ALA A 103 8.29 -14.31 5.03
CA ALA A 103 9.49 -15.05 5.45
C ALA A 103 9.24 -16.13 6.52
N SER A 104 8.06 -16.15 7.15
CA SER A 104 7.65 -17.26 8.02
C SER A 104 7.34 -18.55 7.27
N TYR A 105 7.23 -18.50 5.94
CA TYR A 105 6.96 -19.64 5.06
C TYR A 105 8.22 -20.05 4.27
N GLU A 106 8.24 -21.29 3.80
CA GLU A 106 9.28 -21.74 2.87
C GLU A 106 9.22 -20.91 1.58
N LYS A 107 10.36 -20.35 1.19
CA LYS A 107 10.47 -19.44 0.06
C LYS A 107 9.87 -20.08 -1.20
N ASN A 108 9.01 -19.31 -1.88
CA ASN A 108 8.31 -19.66 -3.12
C ASN A 108 7.25 -20.77 -3.01
N ASN A 109 6.90 -21.26 -1.81
CA ASN A 109 5.75 -22.14 -1.67
C ASN A 109 4.42 -21.35 -1.75
N ASP A 110 3.29 -22.07 -1.79
CA ASP A 110 1.97 -21.45 -1.90
C ASP A 110 1.67 -20.48 -0.74
N GLY A 111 2.07 -20.82 0.48
CA GLY A 111 1.89 -19.96 1.65
C GLY A 111 2.71 -18.67 1.57
N TYR A 112 3.97 -18.76 1.13
CA TYR A 112 4.84 -17.62 0.88
C TYR A 112 4.23 -16.70 -0.19
N ASN A 113 3.82 -17.27 -1.32
CA ASN A 113 3.25 -16.51 -2.43
C ASN A 113 1.91 -15.87 -2.05
N ALA A 114 1.04 -16.60 -1.35
CA ALA A 114 -0.23 -16.05 -0.87
C ALA A 114 -0.02 -14.87 0.08
N THR A 115 0.79 -15.06 1.13
CA THR A 115 1.08 -14.02 2.13
C THR A 115 1.69 -12.78 1.48
N TYR A 116 2.67 -12.96 0.60
CA TYR A 116 3.32 -11.85 -0.11
C TYR A 116 2.32 -11.05 -0.97
N ASN A 117 1.51 -11.73 -1.79
CA ASN A 117 0.55 -11.05 -2.67
C ASN A 117 -0.60 -10.40 -1.88
N ILE A 118 -1.09 -11.03 -0.81
CA ILE A 118 -2.11 -10.46 0.07
C ILE A 118 -1.61 -9.16 0.69
N CYS A 119 -0.41 -9.18 1.28
CA CYS A 119 0.19 -7.98 1.86
C CYS A 119 0.34 -6.86 0.82
N LEU A 120 0.80 -7.17 -0.41
CA LEU A 120 0.91 -6.15 -1.46
C LEU A 120 -0.46 -5.58 -1.87
N ILE A 121 -1.51 -6.41 -1.94
CA ILE A 121 -2.89 -5.94 -2.19
C ILE A 121 -3.32 -4.96 -1.09
N GLU A 122 -3.04 -5.27 0.18
CA GLU A 122 -3.33 -4.40 1.32
C GLU A 122 -2.59 -3.07 1.22
N LYS A 123 -1.28 -3.07 1.01
CA LYS A 123 -0.47 -1.85 0.91
C LYS A 123 -0.89 -0.97 -0.27
N ASN A 124 -1.18 -1.58 -1.41
CA ASN A 124 -1.70 -0.86 -2.58
C ASN A 124 -3.09 -0.26 -2.28
N THR A 125 -3.96 -0.99 -1.59
CA THR A 125 -5.32 -0.53 -1.23
C THR A 125 -5.28 0.64 -0.25
N GLN A 126 -4.44 0.56 0.79
CA GLN A 126 -4.21 1.65 1.74
C GLN A 126 -3.76 2.92 1.00
N ARG A 127 -2.81 2.78 0.06
CA ARG A 127 -2.27 3.93 -0.65
C ARG A 127 -3.23 4.53 -1.67
N ILE A 128 -4.07 3.70 -2.31
CA ILE A 128 -5.20 4.17 -3.12
C ILE A 128 -6.15 5.03 -2.28
N ASN A 129 -6.51 4.59 -1.08
CA ASN A 129 -7.44 5.34 -0.23
C ASN A 129 -6.83 6.65 0.25
N TYR A 130 -5.55 6.64 0.65
CA TYR A 130 -4.81 7.86 0.93
C TYR A 130 -4.91 8.87 -0.22
N TYR A 131 -4.61 8.46 -1.46
CA TYR A 131 -4.69 9.37 -2.60
C TYR A 131 -6.11 9.86 -2.89
N LYS A 132 -7.13 9.01 -2.71
CA LYS A 132 -8.53 9.42 -2.89
C LYS A 132 -9.01 10.42 -1.85
N GLU A 133 -8.49 10.33 -0.63
CA GLU A 133 -8.88 11.21 0.48
C GLU A 133 -8.14 12.56 0.44
N HIS A 134 -7.01 12.61 -0.23
CA HIS A 134 -6.16 13.80 -0.33
C HIS A 134 -6.11 14.41 -1.73
N LYS A 135 -6.87 13.89 -2.70
CA LYS A 135 -7.04 14.52 -4.01
C LYS A 135 -8.22 15.48 -3.99
N HIS A 136 -8.12 16.54 -4.78
CA HIS A 136 -9.08 17.64 -4.85
C HIS A 136 -9.82 17.75 -6.20
#